data_AF-A0A2T1DWD4-F1
#
_entry.id   AF-A0A2T1DWD4-F1
#
_cell.length_a   1.000
_cell.length_b   1.000
_cell.length_c   1.000
_cell.angle_alpha   90.00
_cell.angle_beta   90.00
_cell.angle_gamma   90.00
#
_symmetry.space_group_name_H-M   'P 1'
#
loop_
_entity.id
_entity.type
_entity.pdbx_description
1 polymer ?
#
loop_
_entity_poly.entity_id
_entity_poly.type
_entity_poly.pdbx_seq_one_letter_code
_entity_poly.pdbx_strand_id
1 'polypeptide(L)'
;MQPALKFSLEIVDGERLGKLSVPYIHVARWLNFITSPHYGAQIIFSEQDREGVTIYFDACEGMYSYLSDRIHPQTKAPQQEVAFAIAS
;
A
#
# COMPACT_ATOMS: atom_id res chain seq x y z
N MET A 1 -16.80 7.51 -13.49
CA MET A 1 -16.08 7.43 -12.19
C MET A 1 -14.68 6.93 -12.49
N GLN A 2 -13.62 7.57 -11.97
CA GLN A 2 -12.26 7.03 -12.12
C GLN A 2 -12.09 5.86 -11.14
N PRO A 3 -11.66 4.67 -11.58
CA PRO A 3 -11.36 3.58 -10.67
C PRO A 3 -10.23 4.03 -9.72
N ALA A 4 -10.46 3.84 -8.43
CA ALA A 4 -9.55 4.31 -7.39
C ALA A 4 -8.63 3.17 -6.95
N LEU A 5 -7.37 3.54 -6.65
CA LEU A 5 -6.44 2.65 -5.98
C LEU A 5 -6.98 2.31 -4.58
N LYS A 6 -7.06 1.02 -4.24
CA LYS A 6 -7.56 0.56 -2.94
C LYS A 6 -6.66 -0.52 -2.38
N PHE A 7 -6.43 -0.47 -1.08
CA PHE A 7 -5.69 -1.49 -0.34
C PHE A 7 -6.51 -2.00 0.84
N SER A 8 -6.53 -3.31 1.02
CA SER A 8 -7.14 -3.99 2.15
C SER A 8 -6.33 -5.24 2.51
N LEU A 9 -6.56 -5.76 3.71
CA LEU A 9 -6.06 -7.06 4.14
C LEU A 9 -7.19 -8.09 4.06
N GLU A 10 -6.91 -9.25 3.49
CA GLU A 10 -7.81 -10.40 3.52
C GLU A 10 -7.20 -11.52 4.38
N ILE A 11 -8.05 -12.32 5.01
CA ILE A 11 -7.62 -13.51 5.77
C ILE A 11 -8.10 -14.73 4.99
N VAL A 12 -7.16 -15.56 4.55
CA VAL A 12 -7.41 -16.79 3.80
C VAL A 12 -6.74 -17.93 4.57
N ASP A 13 -7.52 -18.91 5.02
CA ASP A 13 -7.03 -20.07 5.78
C ASP A 13 -6.17 -19.74 7.02
N GLY A 14 -6.43 -18.58 7.64
CA GLY A 14 -5.68 -18.09 8.80
C GLY A 14 -4.42 -17.28 8.46
N GLU A 15 -4.05 -17.22 7.20
CA GLU A 15 -2.97 -16.37 6.70
C GLU A 15 -3.50 -15.01 6.23
N ARG A 16 -2.73 -13.95 6.49
CA ARG A 16 -3.10 -12.59 6.15
C ARG A 16 -2.45 -12.21 4.82
N LEU A 17 -3.26 -11.80 3.85
CA LEU A 17 -2.83 -11.41 2.52
C LEU A 17 -3.11 -9.94 2.25
N GLY A 18 -2.19 -9.28 1.57
CA GLY A 18 -2.40 -7.94 1.02
C GLY A 18 -3.22 -8.04 -0.27
N LYS A 19 -4.27 -7.22 -0.37
CA LYS A 19 -5.08 -7.05 -1.58
C LYS A 19 -4.97 -5.62 -2.06
N LEU A 20 -4.38 -5.42 -3.24
CA LEU A 20 -4.23 -4.12 -3.87
C LEU A 20 -4.98 -4.07 -5.20
N SER A 21 -6.05 -3.28 -5.28
CA SER A 21 -6.76 -3.01 -6.53
C SER A 21 -6.17 -1.78 -7.21
N VAL A 22 -5.61 -1.97 -8.40
CA VAL A 22 -4.84 -0.97 -9.15
C VAL A 22 -5.48 -0.67 -10.50
N PRO A 23 -5.84 0.59 -10.80
CA PRO A 23 -6.28 1.00 -12.13
C PRO A 23 -5.21 0.76 -13.21
N TYR A 24 -5.60 0.38 -14.43
CA TYR A 24 -4.67 0.05 -15.53
C TYR A 24 -3.55 1.09 -15.75
N ILE A 25 -3.88 2.38 -15.66
CA ILE A 25 -2.94 3.49 -15.82
C ILE A 25 -1.79 3.48 -14.78
N HIS A 26 -1.93 2.74 -13.69
CA HIS A 26 -0.95 2.67 -12.61
C HIS A 26 -0.37 1.26 -12.38
N VAL A 27 -0.84 0.23 -13.09
CA VAL A 27 -0.43 -1.17 -12.86
C VAL A 27 1.07 -1.36 -12.94
N ALA A 28 1.73 -0.87 -14.00
CA ALA A 28 3.18 -1.03 -14.17
C ALA A 28 3.98 -0.40 -13.01
N ARG A 29 3.55 0.77 -12.53
CA ARG A 29 4.21 1.46 -11.40
C ARG A 29 4.06 0.67 -10.11
N TRP A 30 2.86 0.13 -9.84
CA TRP A 30 2.59 -0.61 -8.61
C TRP A 30 3.19 -2.00 -8.62
N LEU A 31 3.22 -2.69 -9.76
CA LEU A 31 3.94 -3.95 -9.89
C LEU A 31 5.43 -3.75 -9.61
N ASN A 32 6.09 -2.78 -10.27
CA ASN A 32 7.50 -2.48 -10.00
C ASN A 32 7.77 -2.13 -8.53
N PHE A 33 6.83 -1.43 -7.88
CA PHE A 33 6.95 -1.11 -6.47
C PHE A 33 6.85 -2.35 -5.58
N ILE A 34 5.81 -3.17 -5.75
CA ILE A 34 5.57 -4.38 -4.93
C ILE A 34 6.71 -5.38 -5.11
N THR A 35 7.17 -5.60 -6.35
CA THR A 35 8.23 -6.57 -6.63
C THR A 35 9.63 -6.03 -6.36
N SER A 36 9.76 -4.81 -5.82
CA SER A 36 11.08 -4.27 -5.47
C SER A 36 11.69 -5.10 -4.33
N PRO A 37 12.96 -5.55 -4.47
CA PRO A 37 13.60 -6.45 -3.51
C PRO A 37 13.57 -5.94 -2.06
N HIS A 38 13.53 -4.62 -1.87
CA HIS A 38 13.54 -3.99 -0.56
C HIS A 38 12.26 -4.22 0.26
N TYR A 39 11.13 -4.53 -0.38
CA TYR A 39 9.85 -4.72 0.30
C TYR A 39 9.51 -6.19 0.56
N GLY A 40 10.24 -7.12 -0.08
CA GLY A 40 10.08 -8.56 0.16
C GLY A 40 8.67 -9.08 -0.08
N ALA A 41 7.85 -8.40 -0.88
CA ALA A 41 6.50 -8.83 -1.16
C ALA A 41 6.50 -9.92 -2.23
N GLN A 42 5.78 -11.01 -1.97
CA GLN A 42 5.61 -12.13 -2.87
C GLN A 42 4.21 -12.10 -3.44
N ILE A 43 4.09 -11.90 -4.75
CA ILE A 43 2.81 -12.00 -5.45
C ILE A 43 2.36 -13.46 -5.44
N ILE A 44 1.13 -13.69 -4.97
CA ILE A 44 0.51 -15.02 -4.94
C ILE A 44 -0.33 -15.21 -6.20
N PHE A 45 -1.24 -14.27 -6.48
CA PHE A 45 -2.04 -14.27 -7.70
C PHE A 45 -2.56 -12.87 -8.04
N SER A 46 -3.12 -12.73 -9.24
CA SER A 46 -3.75 -11.49 -9.69
C SER A 46 -5.02 -11.76 -10.48
N GLU A 47 -6.02 -10.91 -10.30
CA GLU A 47 -7.27 -10.91 -11.06
C GLU A 47 -7.35 -9.65 -11.90
N GLN A 48 -7.88 -9.76 -13.12
CA GLN A 48 -8.09 -8.62 -14.01
C GLN A 48 -9.57 -8.43 -14.26
N ASP A 49 -10.02 -7.19 -14.20
CA ASP A 49 -11.39 -6.81 -14.53
C ASP A 49 -11.42 -5.59 -15.48
N ARG A 50 -12.60 -4.99 -15.66
CA ARG A 50 -12.79 -3.82 -16.53
C ARG A 50 -12.18 -2.54 -15.95
N GLU A 51 -11.95 -2.49 -14.64
CA GLU A 51 -11.48 -1.32 -13.90
C GLU A 51 -9.97 -1.34 -13.66
N GLY A 52 -9.35 -2.53 -13.62
CA GLY A 52 -7.91 -2.68 -13.42
C GLY A 52 -7.47 -4.10 -13.10
N VAL A 53 -6.45 -4.18 -12.25
CA VAL A 53 -5.85 -5.42 -11.76
C VAL A 53 -5.90 -5.43 -10.25
N THR A 54 -6.42 -6.50 -9.65
CA THR A 54 -6.29 -6.78 -8.22
C THR A 54 -5.13 -7.72 -8.01
N ILE A 55 -4.18 -7.33 -7.15
CA ILE A 55 -2.95 -8.07 -6.85
C ILE A 55 -3.05 -8.58 -5.42
N TYR A 56 -2.88 -9.88 -5.26
CA TYR A 56 -2.82 -10.57 -3.97
C TYR A 56 -1.38 -10.95 -3.67
N PHE A 57 -0.88 -10.55 -2.50
CA PHE A 57 0.52 -10.75 -2.14
C PHE A 57 0.72 -10.99 -0.64
N ASP A 58 1.70 -11.81 -0.33
CA ASP A 58 2.27 -11.94 1.02
C ASP A 58 3.39 -10.90 1.20
N ALA A 59 3.47 -10.29 2.38
CA ALA A 59 4.51 -9.34 2.75
C ALA A 59 4.58 -9.19 4.27
N CYS A 60 5.64 -8.54 4.76
CA CYS A 60 5.74 -8.25 6.18
C CYS A 60 4.74 -7.18 6.63
N GLU A 61 4.38 -7.17 7.92
CA GLU A 61 3.46 -6.20 8.55
C GLU A 61 3.88 -4.73 8.31
N GLY A 62 5.19 -4.46 8.18
CA GLY A 62 5.69 -3.12 7.84
C GLY A 62 5.26 -2.64 6.46
N MET A 63 5.20 -3.55 5.48
CA MET A 63 4.74 -3.24 4.13
C MET A 63 3.23 -2.98 4.11
N TYR A 64 2.44 -3.78 4.82
CA TYR A 64 1.00 -3.56 4.96
C TYR A 64 0.69 -2.21 5.61
N SER A 65 1.41 -1.88 6.69
CA SER A 65 1.28 -0.58 7.37
C SER A 65 1.65 0.58 6.43
N TYR A 66 2.76 0.45 5.70
CA TYR A 66 3.19 1.45 4.72
C TYR A 66 2.17 1.68 3.59
N LEU A 67 1.60 0.60 3.05
CA LEU A 67 0.60 0.68 1.98
C LEU A 67 -0.70 1.32 2.47
N SER A 68 -1.13 0.99 3.69
CA SER A 68 -2.28 1.62 4.34
C SER A 68 -2.09 3.13 4.43
N ASP A 69 -0.94 3.57 4.96
CA ASP A 69 -0.60 5.00 5.09
C ASP A 69 -0.48 5.71 3.73
N ARG A 70 0.12 5.05 2.74
CA ARG A 70 0.37 5.65 1.41
C ARG A 70 -0.89 5.85 0.59
N ILE A 71 -1.85 4.93 0.71
CA ILE A 71 -3.08 4.91 -0.11
C ILE A 71 -4.22 5.64 0.61
N HIS A 72 -4.25 5.53 1.93
CA HIS A 72 -5.10 6.33 2.79
C HIS A 72 -4.23 7.26 3.64
N PRO A 73 -3.66 8.33 3.05
CA PRO A 73 -2.97 9.34 3.82
C PRO A 73 -4.02 10.01 4.72
N GLN A 74 -4.22 9.46 5.92
CA GLN A 74 -4.88 10.21 6.96
C GLN A 74 -4.04 11.46 7.17
N THR A 75 -4.69 12.61 7.10
CA THR A 75 -4.12 13.93 7.34
C THR A 75 -3.32 13.90 8.65
N LYS A 76 -2.03 13.58 8.60
CA LYS A 76 -1.13 13.76 9.73
C LYS A 76 -1.08 15.27 9.94
N ALA A 77 -1.76 15.75 10.99
CA ALA A 77 -1.63 17.13 11.43
C ALA A 77 -0.13 17.46 11.53
N PRO A 78 0.31 18.66 11.11
CA PRO A 78 1.72 18.99 11.02
C PRO A 78 2.40 18.74 12.37
N GLN A 79 3.52 18.00 12.33
CA GLN A 79 4.41 17.84 13.48
C GLN A 79 4.83 19.23 13.95
N GLN A 80 4.37 19.58 15.15
CA GLN A 80 4.68 20.81 15.85
C GLN A 80 6.20 20.95 15.97
N GLU A 81 6.73 21.96 15.29
CA GLU A 81 8.13 22.39 15.36
C GLU A 81 8.47 22.68 16.84
N VAL A 82 9.35 21.88 17.44
CA VAL A 82 9.83 22.14 18.80
C VAL A 82 10.82 23.30 18.71
N ALA A 83 10.31 24.53 18.92
CA ALA A 83 11.16 25.71 19.06
C ALA A 83 12.02 25.55 20.32
N PHE A 84 13.32 25.34 20.12
CA PHE A 84 14.31 25.41 21.20
C PHE A 84 14.51 26.88 21.57
N ALA A 85 13.87 27.33 22.65
CA ALA A 85 14.19 28.62 23.26
C ALA A 85 15.49 28.45 24.07
N ILE A 86 16.59 29.00 23.56
CA ILE A 86 17.81 29.22 24.33
C ILE A 86 17.56 30.47 25.18
N ALA A 87 17.50 30.31 26.49
CA ALA A 87 17.52 31.43 27.44
C ALA A 87 18.90 31.48 28.10
N SER A 88 19.62 32.58 27.85
CA SER A 88 20.73 33.10 28.68
C SER A 88 20.37 34.51 29.10
#